data_AF-A0A1G3QYQ2-F1
#
_entry.id   AF-A0A1G3QYQ2-F1
#
_cell.length_a   1.000
_cell.length_b   1.000
_cell.length_c   1.000
_cell.angle_alpha   90.00
_cell.angle_beta   90.00
_cell.angle_gamma   90.00
#
_symmetry.space_group_name_H-M   'P 1'
#
loop_
_entity.id
_entity.type
_entity.pdbx_description
1 polymer ?
#
loop_
_entity_poly.entity_id
_entity_poly.type
_entity_poly.pdbx_seq_one_letter_code
_entity_poly.pdbx_strand_id
1 'polypeptide(L)'
;MRSAATNILQGVVILTGVVYIAVGVFFFISPYKAFKLFSVISEEKNTAAVHDFESSGTKNVVVGKVTEEDWLNQINGDDIMSPLYYIFRIFSVLLLINGLAMIMPLFDPLRYRGLVYYNGLCYPFVAAVLIFIFIHTQQATSMKIAADLDLESGAREALARQEAPVVLIILAAVFSVIFIVTAASLIITKKQTKEGRE
;
A
#
# COMPACT_ATOMS: atom_id res chain seq x y z
N MET A 1 -30.30 21.19 11.73
CA MET A 1 -29.33 21.15 10.61
C MET A 1 -28.09 20.43 11.12
N ARG A 2 -27.51 19.48 10.38
CA ARG A 2 -26.27 18.80 10.82
C ARG A 2 -25.14 19.84 10.97
N SER A 3 -24.39 19.80 12.08
CA SER A 3 -23.17 20.59 12.28
C SER A 3 -22.21 20.48 11.09
N ALA A 4 -21.51 21.57 10.79
CA ALA A 4 -20.45 21.59 9.79
C ALA A 4 -19.36 20.53 10.05
N ALA A 5 -19.06 20.21 11.32
CA ALA A 5 -18.09 19.16 11.64
C ALA A 5 -18.63 17.75 11.34
N THR A 6 -19.93 17.53 11.50
CA THR A 6 -20.56 16.25 11.13
C THR A 6 -20.49 16.03 9.62
N ASN A 7 -20.67 17.10 8.83
CA ASN A 7 -20.50 17.04 7.38
C ASN A 7 -19.04 16.80 6.98
N ILE A 8 -18.07 17.42 7.67
CA ILE A 8 -16.63 17.18 7.42
C ILE A 8 -16.26 15.73 7.72
N LEU A 9 -16.68 15.20 8.87
CA LEU A 9 -16.42 13.81 9.24
C LEU A 9 -17.01 12.85 8.20
N GLN A 10 -18.23 13.10 7.73
CA GLN A 10 -18.86 12.30 6.67
C GLN A 10 -18.09 12.40 5.35
N GLY A 11 -17.63 13.59 4.97
CA GLY A 11 -16.79 13.78 3.78
C GLY A 11 -15.50 12.98 3.85
N VAL A 12 -14.81 12.99 5.00
CA VAL A 12 -13.56 12.23 5.22
C VAL A 12 -13.79 10.73 5.18
N VAL A 13 -14.88 10.25 5.78
CA VAL A 13 -15.26 8.82 5.76
C VAL A 13 -15.57 8.37 4.33
N ILE A 14 -16.34 9.15 3.57
CA ILE A 14 -16.65 8.84 2.17
C ILE A 14 -15.37 8.84 1.33
N LEU A 15 -14.50 9.85 1.51
CA LEU A 15 -13.22 9.91 0.81
C LEU A 15 -12.37 8.67 1.08
N THR A 16 -12.31 8.23 2.35
CA THR A 16 -11.59 7.01 2.74
C THR A 16 -12.19 5.77 2.09
N GLY A 17 -13.52 5.65 2.08
CA GLY A 17 -14.23 4.57 1.39
C GLY A 17 -13.95 4.53 -0.12
N VAL A 18 -13.94 5.70 -0.78
CA VAL A 18 -13.61 5.83 -2.20
C VAL A 18 -12.16 5.41 -2.47
N VAL A 19 -11.21 5.82 -1.62
CA VAL A 19 -9.81 5.39 -1.72
C VAL A 19 -9.71 3.87 -1.60
N TYR A 20 -10.44 3.26 -0.66
CA TYR A 20 -10.43 1.79 -0.51
C TYR A 20 -11.02 1.10 -1.74
N ILE A 21 -12.14 1.60 -2.29
CA ILE A 21 -12.70 1.04 -3.53
C ILE A 21 -11.69 1.17 -4.68
N ALA A 22 -11.05 2.32 -4.85
CA ALA A 22 -10.09 2.56 -5.91
C ALA A 22 -8.87 1.62 -5.79
N VAL A 23 -8.29 1.51 -4.59
CA VAL A 23 -7.18 0.60 -4.31
C VAL A 23 -7.62 -0.85 -4.52
N GLY A 24 -8.77 -1.26 -4.00
CA GLY A 24 -9.29 -2.62 -4.15
C GLY A 24 -9.53 -2.99 -5.61
N VAL A 25 -10.13 -2.10 -6.40
CA VAL A 25 -10.35 -2.30 -7.84
C VAL A 25 -9.01 -2.38 -8.59
N PHE A 26 -8.06 -1.51 -8.27
CA PHE A 26 -6.73 -1.53 -8.88
C PHE A 26 -6.01 -2.87 -8.63
N PHE A 27 -5.97 -3.32 -7.38
CA PHE A 27 -5.37 -4.60 -7.02
C PHE A 27 -6.15 -5.80 -7.59
N PHE A 28 -7.47 -5.70 -7.73
CA PHE A 28 -8.30 -6.77 -8.28
C PHE A 28 -8.11 -6.95 -9.80
N ILE A 29 -8.13 -5.84 -10.56
CA ILE A 29 -7.99 -5.84 -12.02
C ILE A 29 -6.58 -6.24 -12.41
N SER A 30 -5.57 -5.78 -11.67
CA SER A 30 -4.19 -6.07 -12.04
C SER A 30 -3.29 -6.32 -10.83
N PRO A 31 -3.41 -7.52 -10.22
CA PRO A 31 -2.42 -8.00 -9.27
C PRO A 31 -1.04 -8.01 -9.93
N TYR A 32 -0.99 -8.39 -11.21
CA TYR A 32 0.21 -8.35 -12.04
C TYR A 32 0.83 -6.95 -12.14
N LYS A 33 0.06 -5.88 -12.42
CA LYS A 33 0.63 -4.53 -12.44
C LYS A 33 1.08 -4.09 -11.06
N ALA A 34 0.42 -4.50 -9.98
CA ALA A 34 0.91 -4.23 -8.63
C ALA A 34 2.26 -4.91 -8.39
N PHE A 35 2.38 -6.21 -8.68
CA PHE A 35 3.65 -6.95 -8.61
C PHE A 35 4.74 -6.39 -9.53
N LYS A 36 4.37 -5.99 -10.75
CA LYS A 36 5.27 -5.36 -11.71
C LYS A 36 5.68 -3.95 -11.27
N LEU A 37 4.80 -3.18 -10.62
CA LEU A 37 5.17 -1.90 -10.02
C LEU A 37 6.15 -2.12 -8.85
N PHE A 38 6.00 -3.22 -8.12
CA PHE A 38 6.95 -3.65 -7.10
C PHE A 38 8.29 -4.14 -7.71
N SER A 39 8.30 -4.73 -8.91
CA SER A 39 9.52 -5.31 -9.53
C SER A 39 10.24 -4.38 -10.52
N VAL A 40 9.54 -3.62 -11.37
CA VAL A 40 10.10 -2.75 -12.42
C VAL A 40 10.85 -1.56 -11.85
N ILE A 41 10.42 -1.04 -10.70
CA ILE A 41 11.16 0.05 -10.02
C ILE A 41 12.48 -0.48 -9.44
N SER A 42 12.57 -1.77 -9.11
CA SER A 42 13.84 -2.41 -8.74
C SER A 42 14.75 -2.58 -9.95
N GLU A 43 14.20 -2.83 -11.14
CA GLU A 43 14.93 -3.09 -12.39
C GLU A 43 15.48 -1.81 -13.06
N GLU A 44 14.70 -0.71 -13.07
CA GLU A 44 15.13 0.59 -13.61
C GLU A 44 16.25 1.23 -12.77
N LYS A 45 16.33 0.89 -11.47
CA LYS A 45 17.46 1.28 -10.61
C LYS A 45 18.64 0.33 -10.63
N ASN A 46 18.43 -0.97 -10.89
CA ASN A 46 19.53 -1.91 -11.13
C ASN A 46 20.31 -1.56 -12.39
N THR A 47 19.63 -1.13 -13.46
CA THR A 47 20.28 -0.66 -14.69
C THR A 47 21.03 0.66 -14.48
N ALA A 48 20.53 1.57 -13.63
CA ALA A 48 21.26 2.79 -13.28
C ALA A 48 22.51 2.53 -12.39
N ALA A 49 22.46 1.54 -11.50
CA ALA A 49 23.61 1.16 -10.66
C ALA A 49 24.68 0.35 -11.42
N VAL A 50 24.30 -0.40 -12.45
CA VAL A 50 25.21 -1.17 -13.31
C VAL A 50 25.85 -0.29 -14.40
N HIS A 51 25.20 0.81 -14.80
CA HIS A 51 25.75 1.72 -15.82
C HIS A 51 27.00 2.50 -15.36
N ASP A 52 27.26 2.58 -14.05
CA ASP A 52 28.51 3.13 -13.49
C ASP A 52 29.65 2.09 -13.42
N PHE A 53 29.38 0.81 -13.72
CA PHE A 53 30.38 -0.27 -13.69
C PHE A 53 30.67 -0.88 -15.08
N GLU A 54 29.80 -0.69 -16.06
CA GLU A 54 29.89 -1.33 -17.38
C GLU A 54 30.67 -0.50 -18.43
N SER A 55 31.89 -0.06 -18.08
CA SER A 55 32.89 0.39 -19.07
C SER A 55 33.66 -0.81 -19.68
N SER A 56 33.03 -1.97 -19.83
CA SER A 56 33.64 -3.07 -20.58
C SER A 56 32.61 -4.10 -21.05
N GLY A 57 32.26 -4.03 -22.33
CA GLY A 57 31.87 -5.19 -23.14
C GLY A 57 30.41 -5.66 -23.04
N THR A 58 29.46 -4.83 -23.46
CA THR A 58 28.03 -5.17 -23.45
C THR A 58 27.63 -6.16 -24.56
N LYS A 59 27.23 -7.37 -24.15
CA LYS A 59 26.28 -8.20 -24.92
C LYS A 59 24.88 -7.59 -24.73
N ASN A 60 24.17 -7.38 -25.83
CA ASN A 60 22.78 -6.90 -25.84
C ASN A 60 21.89 -7.81 -24.97
N VAL A 61 21.60 -7.39 -23.73
CA VAL A 61 20.52 -7.95 -22.94
C VAL A 61 19.23 -7.35 -23.50
N VAL A 62 18.57 -8.13 -24.36
CA VAL A 62 17.20 -7.83 -24.78
C VAL A 62 16.33 -7.97 -23.54
N VAL A 63 16.00 -6.84 -22.91
CA VAL A 63 14.98 -6.76 -21.87
C VAL A 63 13.65 -7.13 -22.52
N GLY A 64 13.35 -8.42 -22.52
CA GLY A 64 12.10 -8.97 -23.01
C GLY A 64 10.96 -8.35 -22.22
N LYS A 65 10.06 -7.66 -22.92
CA LYS A 65 8.84 -7.11 -22.36
C LYS A 65 7.99 -8.27 -21.85
N VAL A 66 8.14 -8.66 -20.59
CA VAL A 66 7.33 -9.72 -19.95
C VAL A 66 5.87 -9.39 -20.21
N THR A 67 5.22 -10.20 -21.03
CA THR A 67 3.85 -9.99 -21.48
C THR A 67 2.87 -10.49 -20.41
N GLU A 68 1.60 -10.11 -20.53
CA GLU A 68 0.54 -10.59 -19.63
C GLU A 68 0.28 -12.11 -19.79
N GLU A 69 0.88 -12.76 -20.77
CA GLU A 69 0.69 -14.18 -21.04
C GLU A 69 1.78 -15.01 -20.35
N ASP A 70 3.02 -14.50 -20.34
CA ASP A 70 4.17 -15.14 -19.70
C ASP A 70 4.04 -15.23 -18.17
N TRP A 71 3.46 -14.22 -17.51
CA TRP A 71 3.26 -14.27 -16.06
C TRP A 71 2.14 -15.23 -15.64
N LEU A 72 1.05 -15.34 -16.41
CA LEU A 72 -0.01 -16.31 -16.12
C LEU A 72 0.54 -17.73 -16.18
N ASN A 73 1.41 -17.97 -17.16
CA ASN A 73 2.14 -19.23 -17.29
C ASN A 73 3.12 -19.44 -16.12
N GLN A 74 3.79 -18.38 -15.66
CA GLN A 74 4.68 -18.43 -14.49
C GLN A 74 3.91 -18.69 -13.18
N ILE A 75 2.74 -18.09 -12.99
CA ILE A 75 1.90 -18.32 -11.81
C ILE A 75 1.33 -19.73 -11.80
N ASN A 76 0.91 -20.23 -12.95
CA ASN A 76 0.43 -21.62 -13.05
C ASN A 76 1.56 -22.64 -12.87
N GLY A 77 2.81 -22.25 -13.16
CA GLY A 77 3.98 -23.12 -13.05
C GLY A 77 4.68 -23.09 -11.69
N ASP A 78 4.38 -22.12 -10.83
CA ASP A 78 5.09 -21.90 -9.56
C ASP A 78 4.14 -22.08 -8.36
N ASP A 79 4.38 -23.15 -7.59
CA ASP A 79 3.51 -23.62 -6.50
C ASP A 79 3.29 -22.57 -5.39
N ILE A 80 4.18 -21.60 -5.24
CA ILE A 80 4.08 -20.53 -4.24
C ILE A 80 3.32 -19.31 -4.78
N MET A 81 3.47 -19.01 -6.07
CA MET A 81 2.90 -17.80 -6.67
C MET A 81 1.40 -17.94 -6.92
N SER A 82 0.93 -19.15 -7.24
CA SER A 82 -0.49 -19.47 -7.41
C SER A 82 -1.35 -19.15 -6.17
N PRO A 83 -1.09 -19.68 -4.97
CA PRO A 83 -1.89 -19.36 -3.78
C PRO A 83 -1.78 -17.88 -3.39
N LEU A 84 -0.60 -17.28 -3.55
CA LEU A 84 -0.38 -15.87 -3.26
C LEU A 84 -1.28 -14.97 -4.12
N TYR A 85 -1.39 -15.26 -5.41
CA TYR A 85 -2.28 -14.55 -6.33
C TYR A 85 -3.75 -14.55 -5.88
N TYR A 86 -4.27 -15.71 -5.48
CA TYR A 86 -5.64 -15.80 -4.98
C TYR A 86 -5.83 -15.08 -3.65
N ILE A 87 -4.83 -15.11 -2.75
CA ILE A 87 -4.86 -14.35 -1.49
C ILE A 87 -4.94 -12.84 -1.79
N PHE A 88 -4.15 -12.32 -2.72
CA PHE A 88 -4.22 -10.91 -3.12
C PHE A 88 -5.57 -10.54 -3.74
N ARG A 89 -6.18 -11.43 -4.55
CA ARG A 89 -7.54 -11.21 -5.07
C ARG A 89 -8.58 -11.16 -3.95
N ILE A 90 -8.53 -12.09 -3.00
CA ILE A 90 -9.44 -12.10 -1.85
C ILE A 90 -9.26 -10.82 -1.03
N PHE A 91 -8.02 -10.40 -0.78
CA PHE A 91 -7.72 -9.16 -0.08
C PHE A 91 -8.28 -7.94 -0.82
N SER A 92 -8.18 -7.90 -2.14
CA SER A 92 -8.72 -6.83 -2.98
C SER A 92 -10.24 -6.70 -2.85
N VAL A 93 -10.94 -7.84 -2.86
CA VAL A 93 -12.40 -7.89 -2.66
C VAL A 93 -12.77 -7.46 -1.25
N LEU A 94 -12.04 -7.89 -0.22
CA LEU A 94 -12.25 -7.44 1.16
C LEU A 94 -12.07 -5.93 1.30
N LEU A 95 -11.07 -5.36 0.63
CA LEU A 95 -10.77 -3.92 0.65
C LEU A 95 -11.90 -3.14 -0.06
N LEU A 96 -12.44 -3.68 -1.16
CA LEU A 96 -13.61 -3.13 -1.85
C LEU A 96 -14.86 -3.18 -0.96
N ILE A 97 -15.15 -4.30 -0.31
CA ILE A 97 -16.28 -4.43 0.62
C ILE A 97 -16.13 -3.47 1.79
N ASN A 98 -14.91 -3.29 2.33
CA ASN A 98 -14.64 -2.32 3.39
C ASN A 98 -14.86 -0.88 2.93
N GLY A 99 -14.49 -0.56 1.69
CA GLY A 99 -14.76 0.75 1.08
C GLY A 99 -16.25 1.00 0.83
N LEU A 100 -17.01 -0.02 0.42
CA LEU A 100 -18.47 0.07 0.32
C LEU A 100 -19.14 0.22 1.69
N ALA A 101 -18.62 -0.49 2.70
CA ALA A 101 -19.15 -0.39 4.06
C ALA A 101 -19.02 1.03 4.61
N MET A 102 -17.97 1.76 4.22
CA MET A 102 -17.75 3.18 4.53
C MET A 102 -18.78 4.15 3.93
N ILE A 103 -19.62 3.70 2.99
CA ILE A 103 -20.73 4.51 2.47
C ILE A 103 -21.94 4.43 3.40
N MET A 104 -22.11 3.33 4.17
CA MET A 104 -23.26 3.15 5.07
C MET A 104 -23.47 4.27 6.11
N PRO A 105 -22.41 4.84 6.73
CA PRO A 105 -22.54 6.00 7.61
C PRO A 105 -23.20 7.25 7.00
N LEU A 106 -23.28 7.36 5.66
CA LEU A 106 -24.02 8.43 4.99
C LEU A 106 -25.52 8.35 5.28
N PHE A 107 -26.06 7.12 5.29
CA PHE A 107 -27.48 6.86 5.47
C PHE A 107 -27.89 6.91 6.95
N ASP A 108 -27.05 6.42 7.86
CA ASP A 108 -27.30 6.51 9.30
C ASP A 108 -26.00 6.62 10.12
N PRO A 109 -25.52 7.85 10.40
CA PRO A 109 -24.26 8.03 11.09
C PRO A 109 -24.30 7.62 12.57
N LEU A 110 -25.48 7.44 13.18
CA LEU A 110 -25.61 7.02 14.58
C LEU A 110 -25.48 5.50 14.71
N ARG A 111 -26.13 4.77 13.80
CA ARG A 111 -26.08 3.30 13.77
C ARG A 111 -24.71 2.77 13.34
N TYR A 112 -24.03 3.46 12.44
CA TYR A 112 -22.75 3.01 11.88
C TYR A 112 -21.51 3.68 12.52
N ARG A 113 -21.63 4.29 13.71
CA ARG A 113 -20.49 4.91 14.41
C ARG A 113 -19.33 3.94 14.61
N GLY A 114 -19.62 2.71 15.02
CA GLY A 114 -18.60 1.68 15.19
C GLY A 114 -17.80 1.43 13.91
N LEU A 115 -18.48 1.41 12.76
CA LEU A 115 -17.86 1.16 11.47
C LEU A 115 -16.91 2.28 11.04
N VAL A 116 -17.21 3.53 11.39
CA VAL A 116 -16.30 4.67 11.20
C VAL A 116 -15.03 4.51 12.03
N TYR A 117 -15.14 4.08 13.29
CA TYR A 117 -13.97 3.83 14.15
C TYR A 117 -13.11 2.67 13.63
N TYR A 118 -13.72 1.54 13.30
CA TYR A 118 -12.97 0.36 12.85
C TYR A 118 -12.33 0.56 11.48
N ASN A 119 -13.10 0.95 10.47
CA ASN A 119 -12.58 1.03 9.09
C ASN A 119 -11.83 2.34 8.81
N GLY A 120 -12.16 3.42 9.53
CA GLY A 120 -11.61 4.76 9.26
C GLY A 120 -10.50 5.19 10.19
N LEU A 121 -10.39 4.58 11.36
CA LEU A 121 -9.34 4.91 12.31
C LEU A 121 -8.42 3.71 12.58
N CYS A 122 -8.98 2.59 13.05
CA CYS A 122 -8.19 1.42 13.42
C CYS A 122 -7.49 0.78 12.22
N TYR A 123 -8.22 0.56 11.12
CA TYR A 123 -7.66 -0.06 9.92
C TYR A 123 -6.48 0.74 9.32
N PRO A 124 -6.60 2.04 8.99
CA PRO A 124 -5.49 2.78 8.38
C PRO A 124 -4.31 2.93 9.35
N PHE A 125 -4.55 3.00 10.66
CA PHE A 125 -3.50 2.98 11.67
C PHE A 125 -2.71 1.66 11.64
N VAL A 126 -3.42 0.53 11.74
CA VAL A 126 -2.80 -0.80 11.74
C VAL A 126 -2.10 -1.05 10.40
N ALA A 127 -2.71 -0.68 9.28
CA ALA A 127 -2.10 -0.81 7.96
C ALA A 127 -0.79 -0.01 7.85
N ALA A 128 -0.78 1.25 8.30
CA ALA A 128 0.44 2.07 8.28
C ALA A 128 1.56 1.47 9.15
N VAL A 129 1.23 0.99 10.36
CA VAL A 129 2.19 0.33 11.25
C VAL A 129 2.74 -0.96 10.63
N LEU A 130 1.87 -1.80 10.06
CA LEU A 130 2.29 -3.05 9.42
C LEU A 130 3.17 -2.81 8.19
N ILE A 131 2.83 -1.83 7.34
CA ILE A 131 3.66 -1.48 6.19
C ILE A 131 5.02 -0.93 6.65
N PHE A 132 5.04 -0.12 7.69
CA PHE A 132 6.28 0.41 8.26
C PHE A 132 7.19 -0.69 8.81
N ILE A 133 6.64 -1.62 9.61
CA ILE A 133 7.38 -2.79 10.12
C ILE A 133 7.87 -3.65 8.96
N PHE A 134 7.04 -3.85 7.93
CA PHE A 134 7.42 -4.61 6.74
C PHE A 134 8.61 -3.98 6.01
N ILE A 135 8.59 -2.66 5.76
CA ILE A 135 9.71 -1.93 5.14
C ILE A 135 11.00 -2.14 5.94
N HIS A 136 10.95 -1.99 7.26
CA HIS A 136 12.13 -2.20 8.11
C HIS A 136 12.61 -3.66 8.14
N THR A 137 11.68 -4.62 8.09
CA THR A 137 12.00 -6.05 8.07
C THR A 137 12.66 -6.44 6.75
N GLN A 138 12.21 -5.89 5.63
CA GLN A 138 12.84 -6.05 4.32
C GLN A 138 14.27 -5.50 4.36
N GLN A 139 14.45 -4.24 4.77
CA GLN A 139 15.78 -3.61 4.89
C GLN A 139 16.75 -4.44 5.74
N ALA A 140 16.28 -4.97 6.87
CA ALA A 140 17.09 -5.81 7.75
C ALA A 140 17.51 -7.14 7.07
N THR A 141 16.66 -7.68 6.20
CA THR A 141 16.94 -8.93 5.47
C THR A 141 17.92 -8.68 4.33
N SER A 142 17.73 -7.61 3.55
CA SER A 142 18.66 -7.21 2.48
C SER A 142 20.06 -6.92 3.04
N MET A 143 20.15 -6.25 4.20
CA MET A 143 21.44 -6.00 4.87
C MET A 143 22.14 -7.29 5.29
N LYS A 144 21.40 -8.31 5.74
CA LYS A 144 21.98 -9.62 6.09
C LYS A 144 22.50 -10.35 4.86
N ILE A 145 21.74 -10.34 3.76
CA ILE A 145 22.16 -10.95 2.50
C ILE A 145 23.43 -10.25 1.96
N ALA A 146 23.46 -8.92 2.00
CA ALA A 146 24.63 -8.14 1.59
C ALA A 146 25.83 -8.32 2.53
N ALA A 147 25.59 -8.68 3.80
CA ALA A 147 26.63 -9.07 4.75
C ALA A 147 27.25 -10.42 4.37
N ASP A 148 26.43 -11.41 4.05
CA ASP A 148 26.87 -12.76 3.63
C ASP A 148 27.63 -12.74 2.29
N LEU A 149 27.33 -11.78 1.41
CA LEU A 149 28.02 -11.58 0.11
C LEU A 149 29.31 -10.75 0.20
N ASP A 150 29.75 -10.36 1.39
CA ASP A 150 30.96 -9.56 1.66
C ASP A 150 31.09 -8.25 0.85
N LEU A 151 29.95 -7.62 0.54
CA LEU A 151 29.89 -6.35 -0.19
C LEU A 151 30.39 -5.17 0.66
N GLU A 152 31.01 -4.18 0.01
CA GLU A 152 31.50 -2.95 0.63
C GLU A 152 30.36 -2.17 1.32
N SER A 153 30.64 -1.46 2.42
CA SER A 153 29.62 -0.83 3.28
C SER A 153 28.69 0.14 2.52
N GLY A 154 29.22 0.86 1.52
CA GLY A 154 28.43 1.72 0.63
C GLY A 154 27.47 0.96 -0.28
N ALA A 155 27.89 -0.20 -0.79
CA ALA A 155 27.05 -1.08 -1.60
C ALA A 155 25.97 -1.77 -0.76
N ARG A 156 26.27 -2.12 0.50
CA ARG A 156 25.29 -2.67 1.46
C ARG A 156 24.17 -1.68 1.77
N GLU A 157 24.50 -0.41 1.99
CA GLU A 157 23.50 0.63 2.28
C GLU A 157 22.67 0.99 1.04
N ALA A 158 23.28 0.94 -0.15
CA ALA A 158 22.58 1.08 -1.43
C ALA A 158 21.57 -0.06 -1.62
N LEU A 159 21.97 -1.33 -1.41
CA LEU A 159 21.09 -2.49 -1.53
C LEU A 159 19.93 -2.43 -0.53
N ALA A 160 20.19 -2.03 0.72
CA ALA A 160 19.17 -1.90 1.76
C ALA A 160 18.13 -0.80 1.45
N ARG A 161 18.54 0.32 0.83
CA ARG A 161 17.60 1.36 0.37
C ARG A 161 16.90 1.01 -0.95
N GLN A 162 17.40 0.03 -1.68
CA GLN A 162 16.92 -0.33 -3.01
C GLN A 162 15.66 -1.22 -2.97
N GLU A 163 15.45 -1.99 -1.90
CA GLU A 163 14.40 -3.00 -1.84
C GLU A 163 13.05 -2.55 -1.26
N ALA A 164 12.94 -1.33 -0.72
CA ALA A 164 11.64 -0.79 -0.35
C ALA A 164 10.98 -0.20 -1.61
N PRO A 165 10.03 -0.89 -2.27
CA PRO A 165 9.41 -0.35 -3.47
C PRO A 165 8.70 0.95 -3.11
N VAL A 166 8.94 2.00 -3.90
CA VAL A 166 8.39 3.36 -3.72
C VAL A 166 6.88 3.33 -3.48
N VAL A 167 6.20 2.35 -4.09
CA VAL A 167 4.77 2.08 -3.93
C VAL A 167 4.37 1.81 -2.48
N LEU A 168 5.13 1.01 -1.72
CA LEU A 168 4.83 0.73 -0.31
C LEU A 168 5.02 1.97 0.55
N ILE A 169 6.00 2.82 0.21
CA ILE A 169 6.23 4.10 0.89
C ILE A 169 5.06 5.05 0.63
N ILE A 170 4.62 5.16 -0.63
CA ILE A 170 3.44 5.96 -1.00
C ILE A 170 2.19 5.43 -0.29
N LEU A 171 1.99 4.11 -0.27
CA LEU A 171 0.84 3.49 0.37
C LEU A 171 0.84 3.72 1.88
N ALA A 172 2.00 3.59 2.55
CA ALA A 172 2.17 3.93 3.95
C ALA A 172 1.80 5.40 4.21
N ALA A 173 2.31 6.33 3.38
CA ALA A 173 2.01 7.75 3.50
C ALA A 173 0.51 8.04 3.34
N VAL A 174 -0.15 7.42 2.35
CA VAL A 174 -1.59 7.54 2.13
C VAL A 174 -2.38 7.08 3.36
N PHE A 175 -2.08 5.89 3.90
CA PHE A 175 -2.77 5.39 5.09
C PHE A 175 -2.50 6.25 6.33
N SER A 176 -1.28 6.76 6.51
CA SER A 176 -0.96 7.69 7.59
C SER A 176 -1.74 9.00 7.48
N VAL A 177 -1.86 9.57 6.28
CA VAL A 177 -2.66 10.79 6.05
C VAL A 177 -4.14 10.53 6.34
N ILE A 178 -4.70 9.43 5.84
CA ILE A 178 -6.09 9.03 6.12
C ILE A 178 -6.33 8.90 7.63
N PHE A 179 -5.40 8.26 8.34
CA PHE A 179 -5.48 8.13 9.79
C PHE A 179 -5.48 9.49 10.49
N ILE A 180 -4.54 10.38 10.15
CA ILE A 180 -4.42 11.71 10.77
C ILE A 180 -5.69 12.54 10.52
N VAL A 181 -6.17 12.57 9.28
CA VAL A 181 -7.36 13.35 8.89
C VAL A 181 -8.61 12.80 9.59
N THR A 182 -8.75 11.47 9.69
CA THR A 182 -9.88 10.85 10.39
C THR A 182 -9.81 11.07 11.90
N ALA A 183 -8.62 10.94 12.51
CA ALA A 183 -8.39 11.22 13.92
C ALA A 183 -8.71 12.69 14.27
N ALA A 184 -8.21 13.63 13.48
CA ALA A 184 -8.48 15.06 13.67
C ALA A 184 -9.98 15.38 13.57
N SER A 185 -10.66 14.81 12.57
CA SER A 185 -12.10 14.98 12.37
C SER A 185 -12.90 14.45 13.56
N LEU A 186 -12.53 13.29 14.11
CA LEU A 186 -13.15 12.72 15.30
C LEU A 186 -12.91 13.57 16.56
N ILE A 187 -11.70 14.10 16.76
CA ILE A 187 -11.38 14.96 17.90
C ILE A 187 -12.22 16.24 17.86
N ILE A 188 -12.32 16.88 16.69
CA ILE A 188 -13.13 18.10 16.49
C ILE A 188 -14.60 17.79 16.80
N THR A 189 -15.12 16.69 16.26
CA THR A 189 -16.53 16.30 16.46
C THR A 189 -16.82 16.01 17.93
N LYS A 190 -15.94 15.28 18.61
CA LYS A 190 -16.06 14.97 20.05
C LYS A 190 -16.05 16.24 20.90
N LYS A 191 -15.21 17.22 20.55
CA LYS A 191 -15.15 18.52 21.23
C LYS A 191 -16.47 19.29 21.07
N GLN A 192 -17.03 19.36 19.86
CA GLN A 192 -18.30 20.04 19.61
C GLN A 192 -19.49 19.38 20.34
N THR A 193 -19.53 18.05 20.38
CA THR A 193 -20.57 17.32 21.15
C THR A 193 -20.47 17.62 22.64
N LYS A 194 -19.26 17.73 23.19
CA LYS A 194 -19.05 18.07 24.61
C LYS A 194 -19.43 19.53 24.93
N GLU A 195 -19.32 20.42 23.94
CA GLU A 195 -19.68 21.84 24.05
C GLU A 195 -21.18 22.10 23.79
N GLY A 196 -21.98 21.07 23.51
CA GLY A 196 -23.42 21.20 23.24
C GLY A 196 -23.75 21.94 21.94
N ARG A 197 -22.77 22.11 21.05
CA ARG A 197 -22.94 22.71 19.72
C ARG A 197 -23.19 21.59 18.73
N GLU A 198 -24.46 21.23 18.54
CA GLU A 198 -24.90 20.31 17.47
C GLU A 198 -24.78 20.90 16.06
#